data_AF-A0AA88T9E5-F1
#
_entry.id   AF-A0AA88T9E5-F1
#
_cell.length_a   1.000
_cell.length_b   1.000
_cell.length_c   1.000
_cell.angle_alpha   90.00
_cell.angle_beta   90.00
_cell.angle_gamma   90.00
#
_symmetry.space_group_name_H-M   'P 1'
#
loop_
_entity.id
_entity.type
_entity.pdbx_description
1 polymer ?
#
loop_
_entity_poly.entity_id
_entity_poly.type
_entity_poly.pdbx_seq_one_letter_code
_entity_poly.pdbx_strand_id
1 'polypeptide(L)'
;MAVKEIPSLLAAVRTLSSDKITESSSNGDETEYEALPSPPQPTSPKPTSVPLENDDSTRVFAHCWETAEAQPTAKGMACTLLLGLFSTDVLLKSNLTGGVNKVDPSAEIRQPLDPKKLTALLNAVVQQHPGAKIPDIQTAIKIRICELRHQEKKKSMDN
;
A
#
# COMPACT_ATOMS: atom_id res chain seq x y z
N MET A 1 30.17 48.06 7.40
CA MET A 1 29.30 47.44 8.42
C MET A 1 29.18 45.95 8.10
N ALA A 2 29.60 45.12 9.06
CA ALA A 2 29.40 43.69 9.28
C ALA A 2 28.97 42.77 8.11
N VAL A 3 29.94 41.96 7.68
CA VAL A 3 29.76 40.61 7.12
C VAL A 3 29.30 39.70 8.26
N LYS A 4 28.23 38.90 8.07
CA LYS A 4 27.87 37.82 8.99
C LYS A 4 27.72 36.52 8.22
N GLU A 5 28.78 35.73 8.35
CA GLU A 5 28.91 34.33 7.99
C GLU A 5 27.85 33.48 8.72
N ILE A 6 27.30 32.48 8.04
CA ILE A 6 26.49 31.43 8.66
C ILE A 6 27.40 30.19 8.81
N PRO A 7 27.73 29.74 10.03
CA PRO A 7 28.60 28.58 10.22
C PRO A 7 27.88 27.26 9.95
N SER A 8 28.60 26.39 9.24
CA SER A 8 28.38 24.96 9.07
C SER A 8 28.43 24.24 10.43
N LEU A 9 27.45 23.38 10.72
CA LEU A 9 27.48 22.46 11.86
C LEU A 9 27.33 21.03 11.38
N LEU A 10 28.49 20.38 11.28
CA LEU A 10 28.73 18.98 11.04
C LEU A 10 29.12 18.36 12.39
N ALA A 11 28.30 17.46 12.95
CA ALA A 11 28.66 16.47 13.98
C ALA A 11 27.43 15.61 14.30
N ALA A 12 27.34 14.36 13.84
CA ALA A 12 27.90 13.19 14.51
C ALA A 12 27.33 12.96 15.92
N VAL A 13 26.23 12.18 16.01
CA VAL A 13 25.82 11.54 17.26
C VAL A 13 25.62 10.05 16.99
N ARG A 14 26.72 9.30 17.12
CA ARG A 14 26.75 7.85 17.36
C ARG A 14 27.03 7.66 18.84
N THR A 15 26.08 7.09 19.57
CA THR A 15 26.27 6.45 20.88
C THR A 15 25.17 5.39 20.99
N LEU A 16 25.41 4.13 20.60
CA LEU A 16 25.88 3.06 21.50
C LEU A 16 25.31 3.21 22.91
N SER A 17 24.17 2.55 23.15
CA SER A 17 23.74 2.14 24.48
C SER A 17 24.05 0.66 24.62
N SER A 18 25.17 0.38 25.29
CA SER A 18 25.43 -0.87 26.00
C SER A 18 25.34 -0.55 27.47
N ASP A 19 24.59 -1.37 28.21
CA ASP A 19 24.70 -1.68 29.64
C ASP A 19 23.34 -2.27 30.05
N LYS A 20 23.18 -3.31 30.85
CA LYS A 20 24.05 -4.13 31.70
C LYS A 20 23.06 -5.08 32.41
N ILE A 21 23.46 -6.31 32.76
CA ILE A 21 22.90 -7.26 33.76
C ILE A 21 23.43 -8.64 33.32
N THR A 22 24.09 -9.50 34.08
CA THR A 22 24.52 -9.53 35.49
C THR A 22 25.54 -10.69 35.58
N GLU A 23 26.61 -10.52 36.34
CA GLU A 23 27.54 -11.58 36.75
C GLU A 23 26.81 -12.69 37.51
N SER A 24 27.16 -13.95 37.29
CA SER A 24 27.64 -14.86 38.35
C SER A 24 28.06 -16.22 37.77
N SER A 25 29.32 -16.57 38.02
CA SER A 25 29.97 -17.87 37.81
C SER A 25 29.17 -19.05 38.38
N SER A 26 29.26 -20.24 37.75
CA SER A 26 30.12 -21.35 38.23
C SER A 26 29.85 -22.65 37.46
N ASN A 27 30.96 -23.36 37.17
CA ASN A 27 31.15 -24.82 37.04
C ASN A 27 30.87 -25.51 35.70
N GLY A 28 31.94 -26.12 35.17
CA GLY A 28 31.93 -27.56 34.88
C GLY A 28 31.66 -27.97 33.44
N ASP A 29 32.75 -28.12 32.69
CA ASP A 29 33.04 -29.17 31.69
C ASP A 29 31.95 -30.24 31.44
N GLU A 30 31.51 -30.25 30.17
CA GLU A 30 31.25 -31.41 29.32
C GLU A 30 30.27 -32.51 29.79
N THR A 31 29.02 -32.44 29.31
CA THR A 31 28.47 -33.56 28.52
C THR A 31 27.30 -33.11 27.64
N GLU A 32 27.50 -33.33 26.36
CA GLU A 32 26.57 -33.23 25.25
C GLU A 32 25.29 -34.05 25.51
N TYR A 33 24.15 -33.37 25.61
CA TYR A 33 22.86 -33.94 25.27
C TYR A 33 22.08 -32.91 24.46
N GLU A 34 21.77 -33.33 23.24
CA GLU A 34 21.10 -32.61 22.18
C GLU A 34 19.70 -32.15 22.64
N ALA A 35 19.61 -30.94 23.20
CA ALA A 35 18.33 -30.29 23.42
C ALA A 35 17.81 -29.80 22.07
N LEU A 36 16.89 -30.59 21.50
CA LEU A 36 16.07 -30.22 20.34
C LEU A 36 15.68 -28.72 20.39
N PRO A 37 15.82 -27.97 19.29
CA PRO A 37 15.34 -26.59 19.25
C PRO A 37 13.83 -26.60 19.51
N SER A 38 13.43 -25.93 20.59
CA SER A 38 12.01 -25.66 20.90
C SER A 38 11.31 -25.17 19.63
N PRO A 39 10.12 -25.72 19.29
CA PRO A 39 9.39 -25.29 18.12
C PRO A 39 9.12 -23.78 18.20
N PRO A 40 9.26 -23.04 17.10
CA PRO A 40 9.03 -21.60 17.10
C PRO A 40 7.61 -21.32 17.61
N GLN A 41 7.52 -20.53 18.68
CA GLN A 41 6.24 -20.05 19.18
C GLN A 41 5.50 -19.36 18.02
N PRO A 42 4.18 -19.60 17.84
CA PRO A 42 3.40 -18.93 16.83
C PRO A 42 3.38 -17.44 17.16
N THR A 43 4.15 -16.67 16.41
CA THR A 43 4.04 -15.21 16.38
C THR A 43 2.60 -14.88 16.01
N SER A 44 1.98 -13.97 16.75
CA SER A 44 0.62 -13.49 16.53
C SER A 44 0.35 -13.30 15.03
N PRO A 45 -0.76 -13.81 14.48
CA PRO A 45 -1.00 -13.72 13.05
C PRO A 45 -1.10 -12.24 12.67
N LYS A 46 -0.07 -11.73 12.00
CA LYS A 46 -0.12 -10.42 11.34
C LYS A 46 -1.39 -10.43 10.48
N PRO A 47 -2.31 -9.46 10.63
CA PRO A 47 -3.58 -9.50 9.93
C PRO A 47 -3.30 -9.63 8.43
N THR A 48 -3.76 -10.72 7.82
CA THR A 48 -3.50 -11.02 6.41
C THR A 48 -4.23 -10.03 5.48
N SER A 49 -5.26 -9.38 6.01
CA SER A 49 -6.10 -8.41 5.30
C SER A 49 -6.59 -7.31 6.22
N VAL A 50 -6.74 -6.09 5.70
CA VAL A 50 -7.27 -4.90 6.37
C VAL A 50 -8.67 -4.60 5.81
N PRO A 51 -9.70 -4.43 6.66
CA PRO A 51 -11.01 -3.95 6.21
C PRO A 51 -10.96 -2.47 5.84
N LEU A 52 -11.53 -2.09 4.69
CA LEU A 52 -11.64 -0.69 4.27
C LEU A 52 -12.89 0.02 4.84
N GLU A 53 -13.86 -0.75 5.30
CA GLU A 53 -15.14 -0.27 5.82
C GLU A 53 -15.58 -1.19 6.96
N ASN A 54 -16.48 -0.69 7.82
CA ASN A 54 -16.95 -1.40 9.01
C ASN A 54 -17.73 -2.69 8.70
N ASP A 55 -18.19 -2.89 7.47
CA ASP A 55 -19.09 -3.99 7.10
C ASP A 55 -18.37 -5.30 6.72
N ASP A 56 -17.06 -5.44 6.98
CA ASP A 56 -16.22 -6.63 6.68
C ASP A 56 -16.18 -7.11 5.21
N SER A 57 -17.01 -6.51 4.34
CA SER A 57 -17.27 -6.94 2.97
C SER A 57 -16.18 -6.55 1.98
N THR A 58 -15.45 -5.47 2.28
CA THR A 58 -14.37 -4.97 1.43
C THR A 58 -13.07 -4.99 2.21
N ARG A 59 -12.20 -5.94 1.85
CA ARG A 59 -10.89 -6.15 2.48
C ARG A 59 -9.80 -6.03 1.43
N VAL A 60 -8.68 -5.44 1.81
CA VAL A 60 -7.43 -5.43 1.04
C VAL A 60 -6.39 -6.26 1.75
N PHE A 61 -5.42 -6.82 1.03
CA PHE A 61 -4.28 -7.44 1.69
C PHE A 61 -3.49 -6.40 2.49
N ALA A 62 -2.94 -6.80 3.63
CA ALA A 62 -2.21 -5.87 4.49
C ALA A 62 -1.02 -5.20 3.79
N HIS A 63 -0.29 -5.93 2.93
CA HIS A 63 0.81 -5.35 2.15
C HIS A 63 0.32 -4.28 1.15
N CYS A 64 -0.86 -4.44 0.55
CA CYS A 64 -1.45 -3.43 -0.33
C CYS A 64 -1.83 -2.18 0.46
N TRP A 65 -2.38 -2.37 1.67
CA TRP A 65 -2.71 -1.26 2.57
C TRP A 65 -1.46 -0.49 2.98
N GLU A 66 -0.43 -1.17 3.48
CA GLU A 66 0.86 -0.56 3.86
C GLU A 66 1.48 0.23 2.69
N THR A 67 1.46 -0.34 1.48
CA THR A 67 1.98 0.34 0.28
C THR A 67 1.16 1.57 -0.10
N ALA A 68 -0.16 1.51 0.10
CA ALA A 68 -1.07 2.61 -0.20
C ALA A 68 -0.93 3.74 0.82
N GLU A 69 -0.82 3.41 2.10
CA GLU A 69 -0.64 4.38 3.19
C GLU A 69 0.71 5.11 3.07
N ALA A 70 1.74 4.44 2.55
CA ALA A 70 3.02 5.06 2.25
C ALA A 70 2.98 6.09 1.10
N GLN A 71 1.86 6.22 0.38
CA GLN A 71 1.75 7.18 -0.72
C GLN A 71 1.60 8.62 -0.19
N PRO A 72 2.37 9.58 -0.73
CA PRO A 72 2.33 10.96 -0.26
C PRO A 72 1.08 11.72 -0.70
N THR A 73 0.29 11.16 -1.61
CA THR A 73 -0.89 11.82 -2.19
C THR A 73 -2.10 10.90 -2.18
N ALA A 74 -3.28 11.50 -1.97
CA ALA A 74 -4.56 10.80 -2.06
C ALA A 74 -4.76 10.08 -3.40
N LYS A 75 -4.29 10.67 -4.50
CA LYS A 75 -4.34 10.07 -5.84
C LYS A 75 -3.47 8.80 -5.91
N GLY A 76 -2.25 8.86 -5.39
CA GLY A 76 -1.34 7.71 -5.34
C GLY A 76 -1.89 6.59 -4.45
N MET A 77 -2.40 6.94 -3.26
CA MET A 77 -3.03 5.99 -2.36
C MET A 77 -4.22 5.31 -3.04
N ALA A 78 -5.11 6.07 -3.68
CA ALA A 78 -6.26 5.54 -4.40
C ALA A 78 -5.86 4.60 -5.55
N CYS A 79 -4.86 4.96 -6.35
CA CYS A 79 -4.35 4.10 -7.42
C CYS A 79 -3.74 2.80 -6.88
N THR A 80 -3.08 2.85 -5.73
CA THR A 80 -2.49 1.66 -5.09
C THR A 80 -3.57 0.75 -4.52
N LEU A 81 -4.56 1.30 -3.83
CA LEU A 81 -5.72 0.54 -3.33
C LEU A 81 -6.55 -0.04 -4.48
N LEU A 82 -6.68 0.67 -5.60
CA LEU A 82 -7.37 0.17 -6.78
C LEU A 82 -6.78 -1.15 -7.28
N LEU A 83 -5.44 -1.22 -7.34
CA LEU A 83 -4.72 -2.44 -7.75
C LEU A 83 -4.74 -3.53 -6.68
N GLY A 84 -4.92 -3.17 -5.41
CA GLY A 84 -5.09 -4.12 -4.31
C GLY A 84 -6.52 -4.69 -4.19
N LEU A 85 -7.53 -3.94 -4.63
CA LEU A 85 -8.95 -4.31 -4.54
C LEU A 85 -9.50 -5.02 -5.78
N PHE A 86 -8.96 -4.68 -6.95
CA PHE A 86 -9.44 -5.17 -8.24
C PHE A 86 -8.27 -5.79 -9.00
N SER A 87 -8.49 -6.98 -9.56
CA SER A 87 -7.52 -7.59 -10.46
C SER A 87 -7.38 -6.78 -11.74
N THR A 88 -6.20 -6.86 -12.36
CA THR A 88 -5.91 -6.18 -13.63
C THR A 88 -6.95 -6.53 -14.70
N ASP A 89 -7.37 -7.81 -14.81
CA ASP A 89 -8.41 -8.24 -15.75
C ASP A 89 -9.74 -7.51 -15.55
N VAL A 90 -10.14 -7.31 -14.29
CA VAL A 90 -11.37 -6.57 -13.96
C VAL A 90 -11.21 -5.10 -14.35
N LEU A 91 -10.07 -4.48 -14.05
CA LEU A 91 -9.79 -3.08 -14.41
C LEU A 91 -9.74 -2.86 -15.92
N LEU A 92 -9.22 -3.83 -16.67
CA LEU A 92 -9.20 -3.78 -18.13
C LEU A 92 -10.62 -3.85 -18.71
N LYS A 93 -11.50 -4.67 -18.14
CA LYS A 93 -12.88 -4.86 -18.64
C LYS A 93 -13.92 -3.90 -18.05
N SER A 94 -13.55 -3.11 -17.04
CA SER A 94 -14.48 -2.26 -16.28
C SER A 94 -14.15 -0.77 -16.34
N ASN A 95 -15.16 0.09 -16.24
CA ASN A 95 -15.06 1.55 -16.12
C ASN A 95 -15.53 2.01 -14.73
N LEU A 96 -15.13 3.21 -14.30
CA LEU A 96 -15.53 3.77 -13.00
C LEU A 96 -17.06 3.85 -12.80
N THR A 97 -17.80 4.29 -13.83
CA THR A 97 -19.26 4.48 -13.78
C THR A 97 -20.02 3.58 -14.76
N GLY A 98 -19.31 2.69 -15.47
CA GLY A 98 -19.88 1.96 -16.60
C GLY A 98 -20.27 2.88 -17.77
N GLY A 99 -20.78 2.28 -18.85
CA GLY A 99 -21.43 3.00 -19.95
C GLY A 99 -20.63 3.09 -21.24
N VAL A 100 -21.28 3.67 -22.25
CA VAL A 100 -20.75 3.89 -23.60
C VAL A 100 -19.84 5.11 -23.59
N ASN A 101 -18.70 5.03 -24.28
CA ASN A 101 -17.85 6.20 -24.46
C ASN A 101 -18.63 7.27 -25.25
N LYS A 102 -18.75 8.48 -24.68
CA LYS A 102 -19.47 9.59 -25.32
C LYS A 102 -18.80 10.07 -26.60
N VAL A 103 -17.49 9.87 -26.72
CA VAL A 103 -16.68 10.32 -27.86
C VAL A 103 -16.67 9.27 -28.98
N ASP A 104 -16.69 8.00 -28.61
CA ASP A 104 -16.69 6.89 -29.55
C ASP A 104 -17.78 5.87 -29.19
N PRO A 105 -18.98 5.98 -29.77
CA PRO A 105 -20.07 5.06 -29.51
C PRO A 105 -19.81 3.65 -30.06
N SER A 106 -18.80 3.46 -30.92
CA SER A 106 -18.34 2.15 -31.37
C SER A 106 -17.36 1.49 -30.40
N ALA A 107 -16.92 2.22 -29.36
CA ALA A 107 -16.04 1.66 -28.35
C ALA A 107 -16.75 0.58 -27.54
N GLU A 108 -15.98 -0.44 -27.16
CA GLU A 108 -16.45 -1.55 -26.33
C GLU A 108 -17.14 -1.04 -25.05
N ILE A 109 -18.38 -1.50 -24.84
CA ILE A 109 -19.16 -1.19 -23.64
C ILE A 109 -18.57 -1.94 -22.47
N ARG A 110 -18.18 -1.21 -21.43
CA ARG A 110 -17.52 -1.78 -20.25
C ARG A 110 -18.41 -1.72 -19.03
N GLN A 111 -18.30 -2.76 -18.20
CA GLN A 111 -19.07 -2.87 -16.98
C GLN A 111 -18.62 -1.83 -15.95
N PRO A 112 -19.51 -1.35 -15.07
CA PRO A 112 -19.10 -0.52 -13.95
C PRO A 112 -18.23 -1.32 -12.97
N LEU A 113 -17.27 -0.66 -12.31
CA LEU A 113 -16.62 -1.22 -11.13
C LEU A 113 -17.65 -1.45 -10.02
N ASP A 114 -17.37 -2.41 -9.15
CA ASP A 114 -18.20 -2.68 -7.98
C ASP A 114 -18.36 -1.40 -7.15
N PRO A 115 -19.58 -0.83 -7.09
CA PRO A 115 -19.82 0.45 -6.46
C PRO A 115 -19.58 0.40 -4.95
N LYS A 116 -19.70 -0.77 -4.31
CA LYS A 116 -19.42 -0.94 -2.88
C LYS A 116 -17.94 -0.82 -2.61
N LYS A 117 -17.12 -1.61 -3.34
CA LYS A 117 -15.66 -1.55 -3.23
C LYS A 117 -15.11 -0.17 -3.58
N LEU A 118 -15.68 0.48 -4.59
CA LEU A 118 -15.28 1.83 -4.98
C LEU A 118 -15.60 2.86 -3.89
N THR A 119 -16.79 2.79 -3.30
CA THR A 119 -17.18 3.67 -2.18
C THR A 119 -16.26 3.46 -0.98
N ALA A 120 -16.01 2.21 -0.59
CA ALA A 120 -15.10 1.88 0.51
C ALA A 120 -13.67 2.41 0.25
N LEU A 121 -13.15 2.27 -0.98
CA LEU A 121 -11.86 2.84 -1.37
C LEU A 121 -11.85 4.37 -1.22
N LEU A 122 -12.87 5.05 -1.74
CA LEU A 122 -12.94 6.51 -1.69
C LEU A 122 -13.02 7.00 -0.23
N ASN A 123 -13.83 6.33 0.60
CA ASN A 123 -13.95 6.64 2.02
C ASN A 123 -12.61 6.47 2.75
N ALA A 124 -11.91 5.35 2.52
CA ALA A 124 -10.61 5.09 3.13
C ALA A 124 -9.57 6.15 2.74
N VAL A 125 -9.55 6.58 1.48
CA VAL A 125 -8.62 7.62 1.01
C VAL A 125 -8.95 8.98 1.60
N VAL A 126 -10.24 9.34 1.70
CA VAL A 126 -10.67 10.62 2.32
C VAL A 126 -10.40 10.63 3.82
N GLN A 127 -10.53 9.50 4.50
CA GLN A 127 -10.17 9.38 5.93
C GLN A 127 -8.67 9.65 6.14
N GLN A 128 -7.80 9.11 5.29
CA GLN A 128 -6.35 9.33 5.38
C GLN A 128 -5.93 10.71 4.87
N HIS A 129 -6.69 11.27 3.92
CA HIS A 129 -6.43 12.59 3.33
C HIS A 129 -7.69 13.48 3.37
N PRO A 130 -8.02 14.10 4.52
CA PRO A 130 -9.27 14.86 4.70
C PRO A 130 -9.45 16.05 3.76
N GLY A 131 -8.36 16.58 3.19
CA GLY A 131 -8.40 17.68 2.22
C GLY A 131 -8.58 17.24 0.75
N ALA A 132 -8.64 15.94 0.49
CA ALA A 132 -8.71 15.42 -0.88
C ALA A 132 -10.14 15.51 -1.44
N LYS A 133 -10.25 16.01 -2.67
CA LYS A 133 -11.54 16.09 -3.38
C LYS A 133 -11.85 14.76 -4.05
N ILE A 134 -13.01 14.18 -3.75
CA ILE A 134 -13.48 12.92 -4.36
C ILE A 134 -13.43 12.96 -5.90
N PRO A 135 -13.86 14.04 -6.60
CA PRO A 135 -13.77 14.10 -8.06
C PRO A 135 -12.33 13.99 -8.60
N ASP A 136 -11.35 14.52 -7.87
CA ASP A 136 -9.94 14.46 -8.27
C ASP A 136 -9.39 13.04 -8.10
N ILE A 137 -9.80 12.34 -7.04
CA ILE A 137 -9.47 10.93 -6.80
C ILE A 137 -10.09 10.06 -7.90
N GLN A 138 -11.38 10.25 -8.19
CA GLN A 138 -12.07 9.53 -9.27
C GLN A 138 -11.44 9.78 -10.64
N THR A 139 -10.95 10.99 -10.90
CA THR A 139 -10.23 11.31 -12.13
C THR A 139 -8.89 10.57 -12.20
N ALA A 140 -8.15 10.49 -11.09
CA ALA A 140 -6.91 9.72 -11.02
C ALA A 140 -7.16 8.22 -11.27
N ILE A 141 -8.21 7.63 -10.69
CA ILE A 141 -8.63 6.25 -10.98
C ILE A 141 -8.98 6.09 -12.47
N LYS A 142 -9.74 7.05 -13.02
CA LYS A 142 -9.95 7.35 -14.45
C LYS A 142 -8.70 7.03 -15.30
N ILE A 143 -7.72 7.87 -15.06
CA ILE A 143 -6.45 7.89 -15.78
C ILE A 143 -5.72 6.58 -15.60
N ARG A 144 -5.65 6.05 -14.37
CA ARG A 144 -4.95 4.81 -14.07
C ARG A 144 -5.50 3.61 -14.82
N ILE A 145 -6.83 3.48 -14.91
CA ILE A 145 -7.48 2.43 -15.71
C ILE A 145 -7.12 2.57 -17.19
N CYS A 146 -7.12 3.80 -17.72
CA CYS A 146 -6.70 4.05 -19.10
C CYS A 146 -5.22 3.71 -19.33
N GLU A 147 -4.32 4.03 -18.40
CA GLU A 147 -2.90 3.67 -18.48
C GLU A 147 -2.69 2.16 -18.54
N LEU A 148 -3.36 1.40 -17.66
CA LEU A 148 -3.26 -0.06 -17.65
C LEU A 148 -3.65 -0.67 -18.99
N ARG A 149 -4.68 -0.13 -19.64
CA ARG A 149 -5.12 -0.58 -20.97
C ARG A 149 -4.10 -0.26 -22.06
N HIS A 150 -3.50 0.92 -22.01
CA HIS A 150 -2.45 1.28 -22.96
C HIS A 150 -1.23 0.38 -22.79
N GLN A 151 -0.85 0.07 -21.54
CA GLN A 151 0.25 -0.85 -21.24
C GLN A 151 -0.05 -2.27 -21.75
N GLU A 152 -1.26 -2.77 -21.52
CA GLU A 152 -1.67 -4.09 -22.01
C GLU A 152 -1.69 -4.17 -23.54
N LYS A 153 -2.28 -3.16 -24.21
CA LYS A 153 -2.29 -3.09 -25.67
C LYS A 153 -0.87 -3.05 -26.25
N LYS A 154 0.03 -2.28 -25.63
CA LYS A 154 1.43 -2.22 -26.05
C LYS A 154 2.11 -3.59 -25.89
N LYS A 155 1.92 -4.24 -24.74
CA LYS A 155 2.46 -5.59 -24.49
C LYS A 155 1.97 -6.63 -25.51
N SER A 156 0.71 -6.54 -25.95
CA SER A 156 0.17 -7.43 -27.00
C SER A 156 0.70 -7.14 -28.41
N MET A 157 1.28 -5.96 -28.66
CA MET A 157 1.87 -5.60 -29.96
C MET A 157 3.36 -5.93 -30.03
N ASP A 158 4.04 -5.92 -28.88
CA ASP A 158 5.48 -6.20 -28.77
C ASP A 158 5.79 -7.72 -28.70
N ASN A 159 4.75 -8.58 -28.74
CA ASN A 159 4.82 -10.03 -28.52
C ASN A 159 4.20 -10.81 -29.68
#